data_AF-A0A926NAQ7-F1
#
_entry.id   AF-A0A926NAQ7-F1
#
_cell.length_a   1.000
_cell.length_b   1.000
_cell.length_c   1.000
_cell.angle_alpha   90.00
_cell.angle_beta   90.00
_cell.angle_gamma   90.00
#
_symmetry.space_group_name_H-M   'P 1'
#
loop_
_entity.id
_entity.type
_entity.pdbx_description
1 polymer ?
#
loop_
_entity_poly.entity_id
_entity_poly.type
_entity_poly.pdbx_seq_one_letter_code
_entity_poly.pdbx_strand_id
1 'polypeptide(L)'
;MLKMKELEQQLREKIKKIEAGGPNKYHEKLKQQNKLFVRDRLNRLFDQGQYVEDGKFANNQAEELPADGVVTAIGHINGQKVCVMANDSTVKAGSWGARTVEKIIRIQETAEKLKLPLLYLVDSAGARITDQIDMFPNRRGAGRIFYNQVKLSGMIPQVCILFGPSAAGGAYIPAFCDIVIMVDGNASMYLGSPRMAEKVIGEKVTLEEMGGARMHCSVSGCGDILAANEEEAILEARRYLRYFPGNFLEKSADIESCHPIEGRTLSDIIPENQNAPFDMYECINQLIDQGSFFEIKKLFAPELITGLARINGKVVGIIANQPRVKGGVLFVDSADKAAKFIQLCDAFHIPLLFLADVPGFMIGTKVERAGIIRHGAKLIAAMSSATVPKISVIIRKAYGAGLYAMAGPAFEPDCCIALPSAQIAVMGPEAAVNAVYSNKINEIQDPNERLQFVSQKHQEYKEHIDIYKLASEMIVDDVVEPEELRKVLIERLTMYQSKEMTFSHRKHPVYPV
;
A
#
# COMPACT_ATOMS: atom_id res chain seq x y z
N MET A 1 -45.36 -22.90 28.63
CA MET A 1 -44.68 -21.73 28.04
C MET A 1 -43.74 -21.20 29.12
N LEU A 2 -42.43 -21.12 28.87
CA LEU A 2 -41.48 -20.57 29.84
C LEU A 2 -41.87 -19.13 30.17
N LYS A 3 -41.69 -18.70 31.42
CA LYS A 3 -41.92 -17.29 31.81
C LYS A 3 -40.85 -16.41 31.17
N MET A 4 -41.15 -15.14 30.88
CA MET A 4 -40.19 -14.22 30.24
C MET A 4 -38.82 -14.19 30.94
N LYS A 5 -38.80 -14.20 32.28
CA LYS A 5 -37.56 -14.24 33.08
C LYS A 5 -36.70 -15.49 32.82
N GLU A 6 -37.33 -16.65 32.59
CA GLU A 6 -36.61 -17.90 32.27
C GLU A 6 -36.04 -17.86 30.84
N LEU A 7 -36.76 -17.27 29.89
CA LEU A 7 -36.25 -17.04 28.52
C LEU A 7 -35.06 -16.07 28.51
N GLU A 8 -35.11 -15.01 29.31
CA GLU A 8 -34.00 -14.06 29.47
C GLU A 8 -32.76 -14.72 30.08
N GLN A 9 -32.94 -15.61 31.06
CA GLN A 9 -31.84 -16.36 31.63
C GLN A 9 -31.19 -17.29 30.59
N GLN A 10 -32.00 -18.06 29.85
CA GLN A 10 -31.50 -18.92 28.77
C GLN A 10 -30.77 -18.12 27.68
N LEU A 11 -31.26 -16.92 27.35
CA LEU A 11 -30.61 -16.02 26.42
C LEU A 11 -29.22 -15.61 26.93
N ARG A 12 -29.11 -15.17 28.19
CA ARG A 12 -27.84 -14.76 28.80
C ARG A 12 -26.83 -15.91 28.85
N GLU A 13 -27.27 -17.12 29.19
CA GLU A 13 -26.43 -18.31 29.21
C GLU A 13 -25.90 -18.66 27.81
N LYS A 14 -26.75 -18.61 26.78
CA LYS A 14 -26.33 -18.83 25.38
C LYS A 14 -25.34 -17.76 24.91
N ILE A 15 -25.60 -16.49 25.21
CA ILE A 15 -24.68 -15.39 24.87
C ILE A 15 -23.32 -15.62 25.51
N LYS A 16 -23.29 -15.96 26.81
CA LYS A 16 -22.04 -16.25 27.53
C LYS A 16 -21.27 -17.41 26.90
N LYS A 17 -21.96 -18.48 26.48
CA LYS A 17 -21.34 -19.61 25.76
C LYS A 17 -20.78 -19.18 24.40
N ILE A 18 -21.50 -18.36 23.64
CA ILE A 18 -21.04 -17.86 22.34
C ILE A 18 -19.82 -16.96 22.50
N GLU A 19 -19.85 -16.05 23.48
CA GLU A 19 -18.77 -15.09 23.73
C GLU A 19 -17.51 -15.75 24.31
N ALA A 20 -17.64 -16.91 24.93
CA ALA A 20 -16.50 -17.71 25.40
C ALA A 20 -15.67 -18.29 24.24
N GLY A 21 -16.19 -18.39 23.02
CA GLY A 21 -15.46 -18.96 21.88
C GLY A 21 -15.35 -20.49 21.95
N GLY A 22 -14.29 -21.02 21.35
CA GLY A 22 -14.06 -22.46 21.23
C GLY A 22 -13.58 -23.15 22.50
N PRO A 23 -13.21 -24.44 22.42
CA PRO A 23 -12.72 -25.21 23.57
C PRO A 23 -11.43 -24.65 24.20
N ASN A 24 -11.29 -24.74 25.53
CA ASN A 24 -10.16 -24.22 26.33
C ASN A 24 -8.76 -24.54 25.76
N LYS A 25 -8.55 -25.72 25.15
CA LYS A 25 -7.28 -26.09 24.53
C LYS A 25 -6.79 -25.06 23.48
N TYR A 26 -7.71 -24.41 22.76
CA TYR A 26 -7.35 -23.37 21.80
C TYR A 26 -7.03 -22.05 22.49
N HIS A 27 -7.66 -21.76 23.62
CA HIS A 27 -7.31 -20.58 24.43
C HIS A 27 -5.88 -20.68 24.99
N GLU A 28 -5.51 -21.85 25.50
CA GLU A 28 -4.14 -22.12 25.96
C GLU A 28 -3.13 -21.99 24.81
N LYS A 29 -3.46 -22.54 23.63
CA LYS A 29 -2.62 -22.42 22.44
C LYS A 29 -2.42 -20.97 22.01
N LEU A 30 -3.48 -20.15 21.97
CA LEU A 30 -3.34 -18.72 21.62
C LEU A 30 -2.49 -17.96 22.63
N LYS A 31 -2.64 -18.26 23.93
CA LYS A 31 -1.78 -17.69 24.98
C LYS A 31 -0.31 -18.05 24.77
N GLN A 32 0.01 -19.30 24.43
CA GLN A 32 1.39 -19.73 24.11
C GLN A 32 1.97 -19.01 22.89
N GLN A 33 1.11 -18.56 21.98
CA GLN A 33 1.49 -17.81 20.77
C GLN A 33 1.46 -16.28 20.98
N ASN A 34 1.18 -15.80 22.20
CA ASN A 34 0.97 -14.38 22.51
C ASN A 34 -0.09 -13.71 21.62
N LYS A 35 -1.17 -14.44 21.31
CA LYS A 35 -2.28 -13.96 20.47
C LYS A 35 -3.47 -13.54 21.31
N LEU A 36 -4.17 -12.50 20.85
CA LEU A 36 -5.39 -12.01 21.47
C LEU A 36 -6.59 -12.84 21.04
N PHE A 37 -7.63 -12.85 21.87
CA PHE A 37 -8.94 -13.36 21.45
C PHE A 37 -9.61 -12.36 20.50
N VAL A 38 -10.48 -12.88 19.62
CA VAL A 38 -11.14 -12.07 18.59
C VAL A 38 -11.86 -10.85 19.16
N ARG A 39 -12.54 -10.98 20.30
CA ARG A 39 -13.28 -9.88 20.93
C ARG A 39 -12.37 -8.88 21.63
N ASP A 40 -11.20 -9.33 22.11
CA ASP A 40 -10.18 -8.42 22.65
C ASP A 40 -9.58 -7.57 21.53
N ARG A 41 -9.37 -8.15 20.34
CA ARG A 41 -8.98 -7.39 19.14
C ARG A 41 -10.02 -6.32 18.81
N LEU A 42 -11.31 -6.68 18.80
CA LEU A 42 -12.41 -5.72 18.54
C LEU A 42 -12.49 -4.62 19.60
N ASN A 43 -12.35 -4.96 20.88
CA ASN A 43 -12.36 -3.99 21.99
C ASN A 43 -11.25 -2.95 21.87
N ARG A 44 -10.10 -3.33 21.33
CA ARG A 44 -8.95 -2.44 21.11
C ARG A 44 -9.05 -1.67 19.79
N LEU A 45 -9.69 -2.27 18.79
CA LEU A 45 -9.87 -1.67 17.47
C LEU A 45 -10.91 -0.56 17.48
N PHE A 46 -12.08 -0.81 18.07
CA PHE A 46 -13.17 0.16 18.09
C PHE A 46 -12.97 1.23 19.16
N ASP A 47 -13.48 2.43 18.89
CA ASP A 47 -13.47 3.53 19.85
C ASP A 47 -14.21 3.11 21.12
N GLN A 48 -13.53 3.23 22.26
CA GLN A 48 -14.03 2.81 23.59
C GLN A 48 -14.44 1.32 23.66
N GLY A 49 -14.02 0.49 22.70
CA GLY A 49 -14.45 -0.90 22.58
C GLY A 49 -15.93 -1.09 22.26
N GLN A 50 -16.61 -0.07 21.72
CA GLN A 50 -18.05 -0.12 21.47
C GLN A 50 -18.35 -0.54 20.02
N TYR A 51 -19.14 -1.61 19.89
CA TYR A 51 -19.60 -2.10 18.59
C TYR A 51 -20.92 -2.88 18.72
N VAL A 52 -21.60 -3.04 17.59
CA VAL A 52 -22.79 -3.88 17.44
C VAL A 52 -22.42 -5.11 16.64
N GLU A 53 -22.74 -6.30 17.15
CA GLU A 53 -22.47 -7.57 16.47
C GLU A 53 -23.71 -8.15 15.82
N ASP A 54 -23.57 -8.50 14.54
CA ASP A 54 -24.60 -9.21 13.78
C ASP A 54 -24.33 -10.71 13.70
N GLY A 55 -25.41 -11.51 13.68
CA GLY A 55 -25.32 -12.95 13.49
C GLY A 55 -24.59 -13.70 14.62
N LYS A 56 -24.62 -13.16 15.86
CA LYS A 56 -24.01 -13.77 17.06
C LYS A 56 -24.41 -15.24 17.26
N PHE A 57 -25.69 -15.55 17.04
CA PHE A 57 -26.26 -16.90 17.25
C PHE A 57 -26.04 -17.89 16.08
N ALA A 58 -25.23 -17.54 15.07
CA ALA A 58 -24.91 -18.46 13.99
C ALA A 58 -24.36 -19.79 14.56
N ASN A 59 -24.90 -20.91 14.09
CA ASN A 59 -24.58 -22.26 14.55
C ASN A 59 -24.70 -22.49 16.08
N ASN A 60 -25.51 -21.72 16.81
CA ASN A 60 -25.70 -21.88 18.26
C ASN A 60 -26.23 -23.28 18.70
N GLN A 61 -26.76 -24.10 17.79
CA GLN A 61 -27.14 -25.48 18.10
C GLN A 61 -25.94 -26.46 18.08
N ALA A 62 -24.86 -26.11 17.40
CA ALA A 62 -23.63 -26.90 17.37
C ALA A 62 -22.68 -26.40 18.46
N GLU A 63 -22.42 -27.24 19.46
CA GLU A 63 -21.69 -26.83 20.67
C GLU A 63 -20.28 -26.32 20.41
N GLU A 64 -19.61 -26.83 19.38
CA GLU A 64 -18.22 -26.49 19.04
C GLU A 64 -18.09 -25.37 17.98
N LEU A 65 -19.20 -24.73 17.58
CA LEU A 65 -19.24 -23.73 16.49
C LEU A 65 -19.90 -22.40 16.90
N PRO A 66 -19.55 -21.80 18.05
CA PRO A 66 -20.13 -20.51 18.43
C PRO A 66 -19.83 -19.43 17.38
N ALA A 67 -20.87 -18.68 17.01
CA ALA A 67 -20.84 -17.69 15.93
C ALA A 67 -20.29 -18.22 14.57
N ASP A 68 -20.18 -19.54 14.42
CA ASP A 68 -19.46 -20.27 13.38
C ASP A 68 -18.00 -19.81 13.16
N GLY A 69 -17.32 -19.32 14.19
CA GLY A 69 -15.90 -18.95 14.13
C GLY A 69 -15.57 -17.63 13.41
N VAL A 70 -16.58 -16.77 13.25
CA VAL A 70 -16.38 -15.39 12.77
C VAL A 70 -17.29 -14.42 13.51
N VAL A 71 -16.75 -13.29 13.93
CA VAL A 71 -17.49 -12.15 14.46
C VAL A 71 -17.61 -11.11 13.34
N THR A 72 -18.82 -10.56 13.17
CA THR A 72 -19.09 -9.47 12.23
C THR A 72 -19.69 -8.31 13.00
N ALA A 73 -19.09 -7.14 12.88
CA ALA A 73 -19.42 -6.01 13.74
C ALA A 73 -19.47 -4.68 12.97
N ILE A 74 -20.22 -3.73 13.52
CA ILE A 74 -20.26 -2.33 13.09
C ILE A 74 -19.96 -1.46 14.30
N GLY A 75 -19.07 -0.50 14.16
CA GLY A 75 -18.69 0.42 15.23
C GLY A 75 -17.99 1.65 14.68
N HIS A 76 -17.28 2.38 15.53
CA HIS A 76 -16.53 3.58 15.13
C HIS A 76 -15.03 3.38 15.35
N ILE A 77 -14.22 3.90 14.43
CA ILE A 77 -12.77 4.03 14.56
C ILE A 77 -12.41 5.48 14.25
N ASN A 78 -11.82 6.20 15.21
CA ASN A 78 -11.56 7.63 15.12
C ASN A 78 -12.82 8.44 14.74
N GLY A 79 -13.99 8.05 15.26
CA GLY A 79 -15.28 8.68 14.94
C GLY A 79 -15.89 8.26 13.60
N GLN A 80 -15.14 7.58 12.72
CA GLN A 80 -15.64 7.08 11.45
C GLN A 80 -16.33 5.73 11.64
N LYS A 81 -17.56 5.58 11.11
CA LYS A 81 -18.28 4.31 11.17
C LYS A 81 -17.63 3.29 10.23
N VAL A 82 -17.40 2.06 10.70
CA VAL A 82 -16.75 0.99 9.93
C VAL A 82 -17.45 -0.35 10.13
N CYS A 83 -17.32 -1.22 9.14
CA CYS A 83 -17.68 -2.63 9.22
C CYS A 83 -16.42 -3.46 9.51
N VAL A 84 -16.58 -4.55 10.25
CA VAL A 84 -15.49 -5.47 10.60
C VAL A 84 -15.92 -6.92 10.43
N MET A 85 -15.08 -7.71 9.78
CA MET A 85 -15.07 -9.17 9.82
C MET A 85 -13.86 -9.61 10.64
N ALA A 86 -14.05 -10.48 11.64
CA ALA A 86 -12.96 -10.95 12.48
C ALA A 86 -13.06 -12.45 12.75
N ASN A 87 -12.02 -13.20 12.37
CA ASN A 87 -11.98 -14.64 12.63
C ASN A 87 -11.73 -14.95 14.10
N ASP A 88 -12.43 -15.96 14.60
CA ASP A 88 -12.15 -16.58 15.89
C ASP A 88 -11.37 -17.88 15.68
N SER A 89 -10.05 -17.82 15.85
CA SER A 89 -9.17 -18.98 15.72
C SER A 89 -9.36 -20.01 16.82
N THR A 90 -10.09 -19.70 17.90
CA THR A 90 -10.45 -20.71 18.92
C THR A 90 -11.52 -21.69 18.41
N VAL A 91 -12.33 -21.28 17.45
CA VAL A 91 -13.41 -22.09 16.87
C VAL A 91 -12.93 -22.77 15.61
N LYS A 92 -12.58 -24.06 15.71
CA LYS A 92 -12.08 -24.88 14.58
C LYS A 92 -10.97 -24.17 13.79
N ALA A 93 -10.02 -23.51 14.47
CA ALA A 93 -8.93 -22.76 13.85
C ALA A 93 -9.39 -21.65 12.88
N GLY A 94 -10.56 -21.05 13.14
CA GLY A 94 -11.15 -20.01 12.29
C GLY A 94 -11.58 -20.51 10.92
N SER A 95 -11.70 -21.83 10.73
CA SER A 95 -12.03 -22.42 9.43
C SER A 95 -13.43 -22.05 8.96
N TRP A 96 -13.55 -21.77 7.67
CA TRP A 96 -14.79 -21.30 7.06
C TRP A 96 -15.78 -22.44 6.83
N GLY A 97 -16.88 -22.43 7.58
CA GLY A 97 -18.09 -23.21 7.32
C GLY A 97 -19.13 -22.40 6.53
N ALA A 98 -20.27 -23.02 6.25
CA ALA A 98 -21.34 -22.38 5.46
C ALA A 98 -21.90 -21.11 6.11
N ARG A 99 -22.03 -21.09 7.45
CA ARG A 99 -22.51 -19.90 8.17
C ARG A 99 -21.43 -18.84 8.32
N THR A 100 -20.15 -19.23 8.37
CA THR A 100 -19.01 -18.32 8.33
C THR A 100 -19.07 -17.49 7.05
N VAL A 101 -19.15 -18.17 5.91
CA VAL A 101 -19.22 -17.53 4.59
C VAL A 101 -20.44 -16.62 4.47
N GLU A 102 -21.62 -17.10 4.89
CA GLU A 102 -22.83 -16.27 4.86
C GLU A 102 -22.70 -15.01 5.74
N LYS A 103 -22.07 -15.09 6.92
CA LYS A 103 -21.81 -13.91 7.75
C LYS A 103 -20.86 -12.92 7.07
N ILE A 104 -19.78 -13.41 6.45
CA ILE A 104 -18.81 -12.57 5.72
C ILE A 104 -19.50 -11.85 4.55
N ILE A 105 -20.31 -12.57 3.77
CA ILE A 105 -21.06 -11.98 2.66
C ILE A 105 -22.03 -10.91 3.17
N ARG A 106 -22.75 -11.16 4.26
CA ARG A 106 -23.71 -10.19 4.83
C ARG A 106 -23.04 -8.91 5.32
N ILE A 107 -21.87 -8.99 5.95
CA ILE A 107 -21.17 -7.78 6.39
C ILE A 107 -20.58 -7.00 5.21
N GLN A 108 -20.12 -7.69 4.15
CA GLN A 108 -19.73 -7.03 2.88
C GLN A 108 -20.91 -6.33 2.22
N GLU A 109 -22.08 -6.98 2.14
CA GLU A 109 -23.31 -6.37 1.61
C GLU A 109 -23.77 -5.18 2.46
N THR A 110 -23.51 -5.20 3.76
CA THR A 110 -23.81 -4.07 4.66
C THR A 110 -22.84 -2.91 4.44
N ALA A 111 -21.55 -3.19 4.35
CA ALA A 111 -20.52 -2.21 4.00
C ALA A 111 -20.80 -1.56 2.64
N GLU A 112 -21.25 -2.35 1.66
CA GLU A 112 -21.66 -1.85 0.34
C GLU A 112 -22.84 -0.86 0.45
N LYS A 113 -23.95 -1.27 1.08
CA LYS A 113 -25.18 -0.46 1.18
C LYS A 113 -24.96 0.84 1.95
N LEU A 114 -24.13 0.79 2.99
CA LEU A 114 -23.86 1.92 3.85
C LEU A 114 -22.63 2.73 3.42
N LYS A 115 -21.90 2.27 2.40
CA LYS A 115 -20.64 2.86 1.92
C LYS A 115 -19.65 3.09 3.07
N LEU A 116 -19.42 2.04 3.86
CA LEU A 116 -18.52 2.08 5.01
C LEU A 116 -17.23 1.31 4.72
N PRO A 117 -16.08 1.76 5.24
CA PRO A 117 -14.86 0.96 5.22
C PRO A 117 -15.07 -0.42 5.82
N LEU A 118 -14.32 -1.40 5.34
CA LEU A 118 -14.39 -2.78 5.79
C LEU A 118 -13.01 -3.30 6.18
N LEU A 119 -12.86 -3.67 7.46
CA LEU A 119 -11.64 -4.27 7.97
C LEU A 119 -11.82 -5.79 8.11
N TYR A 120 -10.86 -6.54 7.62
CA TYR A 120 -10.77 -7.99 7.72
C TYR A 120 -9.66 -8.36 8.71
N LEU A 121 -10.04 -8.82 9.90
CA LEU A 121 -9.13 -9.32 10.93
C LEU A 121 -8.99 -10.83 10.74
N VAL A 122 -7.97 -11.23 9.97
CA VAL A 122 -7.82 -12.58 9.46
C VAL A 122 -6.95 -13.43 10.40
N ASP A 123 -7.48 -14.59 10.76
CA ASP A 123 -6.84 -15.60 11.59
C ASP A 123 -7.51 -16.96 11.34
N SER A 124 -7.28 -17.54 10.16
CA SER A 124 -8.05 -18.67 9.64
C SER A 124 -7.21 -19.72 8.93
N ALA A 125 -7.44 -20.99 9.28
CA ALA A 125 -6.86 -22.13 8.59
C ALA A 125 -7.45 -22.40 7.18
N GLY A 126 -8.36 -21.56 6.69
CA GLY A 126 -9.01 -21.69 5.38
C GLY A 126 -10.34 -22.45 5.44
N ALA A 127 -10.65 -23.23 4.40
CA ALA A 127 -11.94 -23.91 4.29
C ALA A 127 -12.13 -25.02 5.32
N ARG A 128 -13.33 -25.12 5.91
CA ARG A 128 -13.74 -26.29 6.70
C ARG A 128 -14.16 -27.40 5.74
N ILE A 129 -13.26 -28.37 5.54
CA ILE A 129 -13.40 -29.43 4.51
C ILE A 129 -14.68 -30.26 4.68
N THR A 130 -15.16 -30.45 5.91
CA THR A 130 -16.41 -31.17 6.19
C THR A 130 -17.65 -30.49 5.61
N ASP A 131 -17.59 -29.18 5.37
CA ASP A 131 -18.72 -28.35 4.95
C ASP A 131 -18.59 -27.97 3.46
N GLN A 132 -17.71 -28.65 2.71
CA GLN A 132 -17.24 -28.19 1.39
C GLN A 132 -18.39 -27.88 0.40
N ILE A 133 -19.44 -28.70 0.35
CA ILE A 133 -20.53 -28.55 -0.64
C ILE A 133 -21.36 -27.31 -0.32
N ASP A 134 -21.66 -27.08 0.97
CA ASP A 134 -22.50 -25.97 1.39
C ASP A 134 -21.75 -24.63 1.36
N MET A 135 -20.45 -24.68 1.64
CA MET A 135 -19.59 -23.51 1.83
C MET A 135 -18.88 -23.05 0.55
N PHE A 136 -18.50 -23.94 -0.37
CA PHE A 136 -17.60 -23.59 -1.49
C PHE A 136 -18.30 -23.32 -2.84
N PRO A 137 -18.93 -24.31 -3.51
CA PRO A 137 -19.35 -24.18 -4.91
C PRO A 137 -20.63 -23.35 -5.12
N ASN A 138 -21.41 -23.08 -4.06
CA ASN A 138 -22.69 -22.38 -4.18
C ASN A 138 -22.53 -20.93 -4.66
N ARG A 139 -23.61 -20.34 -5.23
CA ARG A 139 -23.62 -18.91 -5.63
C ARG A 139 -23.36 -17.94 -4.48
N ARG A 140 -23.69 -18.35 -3.25
CA ARG A 140 -23.34 -17.68 -1.99
C ARG A 140 -22.26 -18.45 -1.20
N GLY A 141 -21.45 -19.25 -1.89
CA GLY A 141 -20.28 -19.90 -1.33
C GLY A 141 -19.06 -18.97 -1.27
N ALA A 142 -17.91 -19.49 -0.85
CA ALA A 142 -16.71 -18.71 -0.55
C ALA A 142 -16.26 -17.81 -1.72
N GLY A 143 -16.48 -18.24 -2.97
CA GLY A 143 -16.19 -17.40 -4.16
C GLY A 143 -16.93 -16.06 -4.18
N ARG A 144 -18.09 -15.96 -3.52
CA ARG A 144 -18.85 -14.71 -3.43
C ARG A 144 -18.15 -13.65 -2.58
N ILE A 145 -17.31 -14.06 -1.62
CA ILE A 145 -16.50 -13.14 -0.80
C ILE A 145 -15.56 -12.34 -1.69
N PHE A 146 -14.85 -13.02 -2.60
CA PHE A 146 -13.91 -12.38 -3.53
C PHE A 146 -14.62 -11.55 -4.59
N TYR A 147 -15.74 -12.06 -5.13
CA TYR A 147 -16.58 -11.28 -6.04
C TYR A 147 -16.99 -9.94 -5.42
N ASN A 148 -17.39 -9.95 -4.14
CA ASN A 148 -17.72 -8.73 -3.42
C ASN A 148 -16.49 -7.85 -3.19
N GLN A 149 -15.32 -8.39 -2.80
CA GLN A 149 -14.11 -7.57 -2.63
C GLN A 149 -13.70 -6.83 -3.91
N VAL A 150 -13.79 -7.50 -5.06
CA VAL A 150 -13.54 -6.88 -6.37
C VAL A 150 -14.56 -5.78 -6.65
N LYS A 151 -15.84 -6.00 -6.34
CA LYS A 151 -16.90 -5.00 -6.51
C LYS A 151 -16.74 -3.80 -5.57
N LEU A 152 -16.21 -4.00 -4.37
CA LEU A 152 -15.98 -2.99 -3.34
C LEU A 152 -14.67 -2.21 -3.55
N SER A 153 -13.74 -2.73 -4.36
CA SER A 153 -12.42 -2.11 -4.60
C SER A 153 -12.57 -0.71 -5.19
N GLY A 154 -11.88 0.26 -4.59
CA GLY A 154 -11.97 1.69 -4.94
C GLY A 154 -13.30 2.36 -4.59
N MET A 155 -14.26 1.64 -4.00
CA MET A 155 -15.54 2.21 -3.54
C MET A 155 -15.50 2.51 -2.04
N ILE A 156 -15.00 1.58 -1.24
CA ILE A 156 -14.81 1.72 0.21
C ILE A 156 -13.40 1.26 0.57
N PRO A 157 -12.74 1.85 1.58
CA PRO A 157 -11.45 1.34 2.03
C PRO A 157 -11.57 -0.10 2.56
N GLN A 158 -10.74 -1.00 2.05
CA GLN A 158 -10.67 -2.42 2.44
C GLN A 158 -9.29 -2.70 3.07
N VAL A 159 -9.26 -2.99 4.37
CA VAL A 159 -8.01 -3.18 5.13
C VAL A 159 -7.94 -4.59 5.67
N CYS A 160 -6.84 -5.31 5.40
CA CYS A 160 -6.57 -6.58 6.04
C CYS A 160 -5.59 -6.40 7.21
N ILE A 161 -5.96 -6.92 8.39
CA ILE A 161 -5.04 -7.12 9.51
C ILE A 161 -4.89 -8.62 9.70
N LEU A 162 -3.72 -9.14 9.35
CA LEU A 162 -3.43 -10.57 9.39
C LEU A 162 -2.72 -10.90 10.71
N PHE A 163 -3.45 -11.56 11.62
CA PHE A 163 -2.93 -11.98 12.93
C PHE A 163 -2.46 -13.43 12.96
N GLY A 164 -2.68 -14.17 11.88
CA GLY A 164 -2.49 -15.60 11.84
C GLY A 164 -2.41 -16.15 10.43
N PRO A 165 -2.65 -17.46 10.25
CA PRO A 165 -2.67 -18.04 8.92
C PRO A 165 -3.82 -17.47 8.09
N SER A 166 -3.57 -17.39 6.78
CA SER A 166 -4.53 -17.18 5.71
C SER A 166 -4.18 -18.13 4.57
N ALA A 167 -4.74 -19.33 4.62
CA ALA A 167 -4.34 -20.43 3.75
C ALA A 167 -5.23 -20.60 2.52
N ALA A 168 -4.63 -21.05 1.42
CA ALA A 168 -5.30 -21.41 0.16
C ALA A 168 -6.20 -20.28 -0.34
N GLY A 169 -7.49 -20.55 -0.54
CA GLY A 169 -8.46 -19.52 -0.95
C GLY A 169 -8.54 -18.34 0.01
N GLY A 170 -8.29 -18.55 1.32
CA GLY A 170 -8.26 -17.48 2.31
C GLY A 170 -7.22 -16.40 2.00
N ALA A 171 -6.09 -16.78 1.39
CA ALA A 171 -5.01 -15.87 1.02
C ALA A 171 -5.44 -14.76 0.06
N TYR A 172 -6.56 -14.95 -0.66
CA TYR A 172 -7.12 -13.92 -1.53
C TYR A 172 -7.86 -12.80 -0.78
N ILE A 173 -8.32 -13.00 0.47
CA ILE A 173 -8.89 -11.88 1.25
C ILE A 173 -7.85 -10.77 1.43
N PRO A 174 -6.65 -11.03 1.97
CA PRO A 174 -5.58 -10.03 2.01
C PRO A 174 -5.23 -9.48 0.63
N ALA A 175 -5.11 -10.33 -0.39
CA ALA A 175 -4.66 -9.92 -1.72
C ALA A 175 -5.60 -8.91 -2.42
N PHE A 176 -6.90 -8.97 -2.14
CA PHE A 176 -7.89 -8.02 -2.65
C PHE A 176 -8.10 -6.78 -1.76
N CYS A 177 -7.40 -6.67 -0.63
CA CYS A 177 -7.45 -5.48 0.21
C CYS A 177 -6.50 -4.38 -0.32
N ASP A 178 -6.84 -3.14 0.00
CA ASP A 178 -6.06 -1.96 -0.36
C ASP A 178 -4.67 -2.02 0.32
N ILE A 179 -4.66 -2.39 1.60
CA ILE A 179 -3.44 -2.68 2.37
C ILE A 179 -3.55 -3.96 3.20
N VAL A 180 -2.41 -4.58 3.48
CA VAL A 180 -2.23 -5.75 4.34
C VAL A 180 -1.21 -5.47 5.44
N ILE A 181 -1.69 -5.43 6.68
CA ILE A 181 -0.89 -5.32 7.89
C ILE A 181 -0.66 -6.72 8.43
N MET A 182 0.59 -7.14 8.59
CA MET A 182 0.96 -8.49 8.99
C MET A 182 1.72 -8.48 10.32
N VAL A 183 1.29 -9.31 11.28
CA VAL A 183 1.98 -9.46 12.57
C VAL A 183 3.18 -10.39 12.43
N ASP A 184 4.37 -9.90 12.76
CA ASP A 184 5.62 -10.64 12.67
C ASP A 184 5.60 -11.92 13.55
N GLY A 185 6.12 -13.02 13.01
CA GLY A 185 6.14 -14.35 13.65
C GLY A 185 4.78 -15.04 13.85
N ASN A 186 3.65 -14.36 13.62
CA ASN A 186 2.30 -14.93 13.77
C ASN A 186 1.55 -15.03 12.44
N ALA A 187 1.65 -14.02 11.61
CA ALA A 187 0.93 -13.92 10.34
C ALA A 187 1.59 -14.78 9.26
N SER A 188 0.77 -15.53 8.51
CA SER A 188 1.25 -16.21 7.32
C SER A 188 0.17 -16.27 6.24
N MET A 189 0.56 -16.22 4.97
CA MET A 189 -0.34 -16.45 3.85
C MET A 189 0.32 -17.29 2.76
N TYR A 190 -0.41 -18.23 2.18
CA TYR A 190 0.13 -19.12 1.15
C TYR A 190 -1.00 -19.87 0.43
N LEU A 191 -0.79 -20.22 -0.83
CA LEU A 191 -1.74 -21.05 -1.58
C LEU A 191 -1.67 -22.52 -1.18
N GLY A 192 -0.48 -23.01 -0.82
CA GLY A 192 -0.24 -24.35 -0.31
C GLY A 192 0.68 -24.28 0.90
N SER A 193 0.39 -25.06 1.94
CA SER A 193 1.25 -25.09 3.15
C SER A 193 2.62 -25.71 2.85
N PRO A 194 3.65 -25.47 3.69
CA PRO A 194 4.95 -26.12 3.53
C PRO A 194 4.86 -27.65 3.47
N ARG A 195 3.99 -28.24 4.30
CA ARG A 195 3.70 -29.68 4.29
C ARG A 195 3.14 -30.17 2.95
N MET A 196 2.36 -29.34 2.26
CA MET A 196 1.82 -29.68 0.94
C MET A 196 2.90 -29.58 -0.12
N ALA A 197 3.75 -28.55 -0.09
CA ALA A 197 4.88 -28.41 -1.00
C ALA A 197 5.85 -29.60 -0.87
N GLU A 198 6.22 -29.99 0.35
CA GLU A 198 7.09 -31.15 0.59
C GLU A 198 6.49 -32.43 -0.02
N LYS A 199 5.19 -32.66 0.17
CA LYS A 199 4.53 -33.87 -0.34
C LYS A 199 4.34 -33.90 -1.85
N VAL A 200 4.10 -32.75 -2.48
CA VAL A 200 3.72 -32.67 -3.90
C VAL A 200 4.92 -32.45 -4.80
N ILE A 201 5.85 -31.59 -4.39
CA ILE A 201 7.02 -31.20 -5.21
C ILE A 201 8.37 -31.48 -4.53
N GLY A 202 8.38 -32.01 -3.30
CA GLY A 202 9.61 -32.36 -2.58
C GLY A 202 10.35 -31.19 -1.95
N GLU A 203 9.78 -29.98 -2.00
CA GLU A 203 10.39 -28.78 -1.44
C GLU A 203 10.25 -28.76 0.09
N LYS A 204 11.39 -28.71 0.79
CA LYS A 204 11.43 -28.58 2.25
C LYS A 204 11.75 -27.13 2.61
N VAL A 205 10.78 -26.45 3.18
CA VAL A 205 10.86 -25.03 3.50
C VAL A 205 10.05 -24.76 4.77
N THR A 206 10.44 -23.74 5.53
CA THR A 206 9.70 -23.36 6.74
C THR A 206 8.46 -22.52 6.40
N LEU A 207 7.55 -22.35 7.37
CA LEU A 207 6.40 -21.46 7.23
C LEU A 207 6.84 -20.01 6.96
N GLU A 208 7.87 -19.56 7.67
CA GLU A 208 8.38 -18.19 7.55
C GLU A 208 9.01 -17.91 6.19
N GLU A 209 9.79 -18.86 5.67
CA GLU A 209 10.39 -18.76 4.33
C GLU A 209 9.33 -18.83 3.21
N MET A 210 8.30 -19.65 3.38
CA MET A 210 7.27 -19.84 2.34
C MET A 210 6.20 -18.74 2.33
N GLY A 211 5.79 -18.26 3.50
CA GLY A 211 4.59 -17.45 3.63
C GLY A 211 4.56 -16.54 4.85
N GLY A 212 5.70 -16.32 5.51
CA GLY A 212 5.78 -15.49 6.72
C GLY A 212 5.56 -14.01 6.45
N ALA A 213 5.21 -13.26 7.51
CA ALA A 213 4.98 -11.82 7.45
C ALA A 213 6.15 -11.04 6.84
N ARG A 214 7.37 -11.34 7.31
CA ARG A 214 8.59 -10.67 6.86
C ARG A 214 8.87 -10.93 5.39
N MET A 215 8.75 -12.19 4.94
CA MET A 215 8.92 -12.55 3.54
C MET A 215 7.94 -11.79 2.64
N HIS A 216 6.65 -11.73 3.01
CA HIS A 216 5.66 -10.99 2.22
C HIS A 216 5.86 -9.48 2.22
N CYS A 217 6.37 -8.91 3.32
CA CYS A 217 6.64 -7.48 3.41
C CYS A 217 7.94 -7.05 2.71
N SER A 218 8.92 -7.95 2.51
CA SER A 218 10.23 -7.59 1.95
C SER A 218 10.58 -8.25 0.62
N VAL A 219 9.95 -9.36 0.27
CA VAL A 219 10.29 -10.16 -0.93
C VAL A 219 9.12 -10.21 -1.90
N SER A 220 7.95 -10.72 -1.49
CA SER A 220 6.85 -10.91 -2.44
C SER A 220 6.03 -9.65 -2.71
N GLY A 221 6.10 -8.66 -1.81
CA GLY A 221 5.27 -7.46 -1.87
C GLY A 221 3.77 -7.74 -1.62
N CYS A 222 3.37 -8.86 -1.02
CA CYS A 222 1.98 -9.10 -0.62
C CYS A 222 1.62 -8.38 0.68
N GLY A 223 2.60 -8.20 1.57
CA GLY A 223 2.47 -7.41 2.79
C GLY A 223 2.80 -5.95 2.54
N ASP A 224 2.09 -5.05 3.23
CA ASP A 224 2.31 -3.60 3.14
C ASP A 224 2.99 -3.06 4.39
N ILE A 225 2.65 -3.60 5.56
CA ILE A 225 3.14 -3.17 6.87
C ILE A 225 3.48 -4.41 7.72
N LEU A 226 4.69 -4.43 8.26
CA LEU A 226 5.13 -5.45 9.22
C LEU A 226 4.99 -4.86 10.63
N ALA A 227 4.03 -5.36 11.40
CA ALA A 227 3.82 -4.98 12.79
C ALA A 227 4.51 -5.98 13.73
N ALA A 228 5.15 -5.52 14.80
CA ALA A 228 5.86 -6.38 15.73
C ALA A 228 4.92 -7.24 16.61
N ASN A 229 3.68 -6.79 16.81
CA ASN A 229 2.66 -7.48 17.61
C ASN A 229 1.23 -7.09 17.17
N GLU A 230 0.22 -7.73 17.79
CA GLU A 230 -1.18 -7.50 17.44
C GLU A 230 -1.66 -6.09 17.82
N GLU A 231 -1.15 -5.53 18.92
CA GLU A 231 -1.46 -4.17 19.38
C GLU A 231 -0.99 -3.12 18.38
N GLU A 232 0.25 -3.22 17.91
CA GLU A 232 0.79 -2.36 16.86
C GLU A 232 -0.01 -2.50 15.56
N ALA A 233 -0.34 -3.74 15.15
CA ALA A 233 -1.13 -3.96 13.93
C ALA A 233 -2.52 -3.27 13.98
N ILE A 234 -3.17 -3.30 15.15
CA ILE A 234 -4.44 -2.59 15.38
C ILE A 234 -4.23 -1.07 15.35
N LEU A 235 -3.16 -0.57 15.97
CA LEU A 235 -2.84 0.86 15.96
C LEU A 235 -2.54 1.37 14.53
N GLU A 236 -1.79 0.62 13.73
CA GLU A 236 -1.50 0.97 12.35
C GLU A 236 -2.76 0.97 11.49
N ALA A 237 -3.70 0.03 11.69
CA ALA A 237 -4.99 0.06 11.01
C ALA A 237 -5.81 1.30 11.38
N ARG A 238 -5.84 1.66 12.67
CA ARG A 238 -6.49 2.90 13.14
C ARG A 238 -5.81 4.14 12.56
N ARG A 239 -4.48 4.14 12.43
CA ARG A 239 -3.70 5.26 11.88
C ARG A 239 -3.93 5.41 10.38
N TYR A 240 -3.93 4.31 9.63
CA TYR A 240 -4.22 4.28 8.19
C TYR A 240 -5.56 4.94 7.86
N LEU A 241 -6.63 4.59 8.60
CA LEU A 241 -7.96 5.13 8.34
C LEU A 241 -8.07 6.65 8.53
N ARG A 242 -7.12 7.30 9.21
CA ARG A 242 -7.11 8.78 9.34
C ARG A 242 -6.80 9.50 8.03
N TYR A 243 -6.31 8.80 7.02
CA TYR A 243 -5.95 9.39 5.72
C TYR A 243 -7.01 9.19 4.65
N PHE A 244 -8.04 8.39 4.90
CA PHE A 244 -9.06 8.03 3.91
C PHE A 244 -10.43 8.56 4.31
N PRO A 245 -11.26 8.95 3.32
CA PRO A 245 -12.68 9.15 3.56
C PRO A 245 -13.37 7.82 3.90
N GLY A 246 -14.65 7.88 4.30
CA GLY A 246 -15.45 6.66 4.47
C GLY A 246 -15.64 5.88 3.16
N ASN A 247 -15.67 6.59 2.03
CA ASN A 247 -15.89 6.04 0.70
C ASN A 247 -15.48 7.02 -0.41
N PHE A 248 -15.52 6.55 -1.65
CA PHE A 248 -15.12 7.28 -2.86
C PHE A 248 -15.96 8.53 -3.22
N LEU A 249 -17.06 8.83 -2.52
CA LEU A 249 -17.86 10.03 -2.82
C LEU A 249 -17.37 11.28 -2.09
N GLU A 250 -16.46 11.11 -1.14
CA GLU A 250 -16.01 12.16 -0.22
C GLU A 250 -14.50 12.30 -0.29
N LYS A 251 -13.99 13.45 0.17
CA LYS A 251 -12.55 13.68 0.38
C LYS A 251 -12.22 13.50 1.86
N SER A 252 -10.98 13.12 2.15
CA SER A 252 -10.50 13.05 3.53
C SER A 252 -10.64 14.40 4.24
N ALA A 253 -10.99 14.37 5.52
CA ALA A 253 -11.09 15.60 6.31
C ALA A 253 -9.73 16.28 6.47
N ASP A 254 -9.76 17.61 6.41
CA ASP A 254 -8.66 18.48 6.81
C ASP A 254 -8.50 18.39 8.33
N ILE A 255 -7.26 18.52 8.81
CA ILE A 255 -6.94 18.64 10.23
C ILE A 255 -6.15 19.92 10.49
N GLU A 256 -5.93 20.25 11.75
CA GLU A 256 -5.00 21.33 12.11
C GLU A 256 -3.60 21.05 11.56
N SER A 257 -2.98 22.06 10.95
CA SER A 257 -1.65 21.92 10.38
C SER A 257 -0.58 21.91 11.47
N CYS A 258 0.47 21.12 11.25
CA CYS A 258 1.71 21.19 12.02
C CYS A 258 2.85 21.71 11.15
N HIS A 259 3.82 22.38 11.78
CA HIS A 259 5.10 22.68 11.14
C HIS A 259 5.85 21.39 10.77
N PRO A 260 6.76 21.45 9.77
CA PRO A 260 7.68 20.35 9.48
C PRO A 260 8.60 20.01 10.66
N ILE A 261 9.24 18.84 10.59
CA ILE A 261 10.25 18.44 11.56
C ILE A 261 11.47 19.38 11.43
N GLU A 262 11.97 19.92 12.54
CA GLU A 262 13.22 20.69 12.54
C GLU A 262 14.41 19.82 12.10
N GLY A 263 15.27 20.35 11.23
CA GLY A 263 16.39 19.61 10.67
C GLY A 263 17.26 20.47 9.76
N ARG A 264 18.06 19.79 8.93
CA ARG A 264 18.82 20.43 7.85
C ARG A 264 17.86 21.02 6.82
N THR A 265 18.27 22.11 6.19
CA THR A 265 17.53 22.73 5.09
C THR A 265 17.51 21.83 3.86
N LEU A 266 16.59 22.04 2.92
CA LEU A 266 16.55 21.24 1.69
C LEU A 266 17.84 21.43 0.86
N SER A 267 18.39 22.64 0.86
CA SER A 267 19.67 22.98 0.22
C SER A 267 20.85 22.21 0.84
N ASP A 268 20.87 22.00 2.15
CA ASP A 268 21.91 21.21 2.84
C ASP A 268 21.77 19.69 2.65
N ILE A 269 20.55 19.23 2.37
CA ILE A 269 20.25 17.81 2.17
C ILE A 269 20.64 17.37 0.76
N ILE A 270 20.35 18.19 -0.26
CA ILE A 270 20.54 17.87 -1.68
C ILE A 270 21.98 18.22 -2.10
N PRO A 271 22.85 17.24 -2.39
CA PRO A 271 24.24 17.53 -2.69
C PRO A 271 24.40 18.00 -4.14
N GLU A 272 25.28 18.98 -4.34
CA GLU A 272 25.63 19.54 -5.65
C GLU A 272 26.13 18.45 -6.63
N ASN A 273 26.90 17.49 -6.12
CA ASN A 273 27.35 16.35 -6.90
C ASN A 273 26.20 15.34 -7.09
N GLN A 274 25.71 15.21 -8.31
CA GLN A 274 24.63 14.28 -8.68
C GLN A 274 24.92 12.79 -8.39
N ASN A 275 26.20 12.42 -8.28
CA ASN A 275 26.64 11.06 -7.95
C ASN A 275 26.64 10.80 -6.44
N ALA A 276 26.60 11.85 -5.61
CA ALA A 276 26.44 11.71 -4.17
C ALA A 276 24.96 11.41 -3.83
N PRO A 277 24.68 10.32 -3.08
CA PRO A 277 23.34 10.02 -2.62
C PRO A 277 22.96 10.92 -1.43
N PHE A 278 21.66 11.12 -1.23
CA PHE A 278 21.10 11.74 -0.02
C PHE A 278 19.84 10.99 0.40
N ASP A 279 19.40 11.26 1.64
CA ASP A 279 18.23 10.61 2.19
C ASP A 279 16.94 11.36 1.84
N MET A 280 16.13 10.80 0.96
CA MET A 280 14.86 11.42 0.57
C MET A 280 13.87 11.54 1.74
N TYR A 281 14.02 10.76 2.81
CA TYR A 281 13.19 10.95 4.02
C TYR A 281 13.44 12.30 4.68
N GLU A 282 14.67 12.82 4.66
CA GLU A 282 14.96 14.15 5.20
C GLU A 282 14.24 15.23 4.40
N CYS A 283 14.22 15.12 3.06
CA CYS A 283 13.45 16.03 2.21
C CYS A 283 11.95 15.95 2.50
N ILE A 284 11.39 14.74 2.54
CA ILE A 284 9.97 14.54 2.86
C ILE A 284 9.62 15.21 4.22
N ASN A 285 10.46 15.02 5.24
CA ASN A 285 10.25 15.58 6.57
C ASN A 285 10.27 17.12 6.63
N GLN A 286 10.98 17.79 5.71
CA GLN A 286 10.94 19.25 5.55
C GLN A 286 9.68 19.74 4.81
N LEU A 287 9.01 18.85 4.07
CA LEU A 287 7.86 19.22 3.24
C LEU A 287 6.50 18.91 3.88
N ILE A 288 6.42 17.95 4.79
CA ILE A 288 5.15 17.48 5.37
C ILE A 288 4.94 17.98 6.80
N ASP A 289 3.70 17.92 7.26
CA ASP A 289 3.33 18.19 8.64
C ASP A 289 3.93 17.13 9.57
N GLN A 290 4.57 17.56 10.65
CA GLN A 290 5.27 16.67 11.58
C GLN A 290 4.37 15.54 12.09
N GLY A 291 4.92 14.31 12.11
CA GLY A 291 4.24 13.12 12.60
C GLY A 291 3.20 12.52 11.64
N SER A 292 2.99 13.12 10.46
CA SER A 292 1.98 12.66 9.50
C SER A 292 2.45 11.57 8.53
N PHE A 293 3.74 11.23 8.45
CA PHE A 293 4.20 10.26 7.46
C PHE A 293 3.81 8.82 7.81
N PHE A 294 2.94 8.23 6.99
CA PHE A 294 2.53 6.83 7.04
C PHE A 294 3.08 6.09 5.82
N GLU A 295 4.21 5.40 6.00
CA GLU A 295 4.90 4.72 4.91
C GLU A 295 4.25 3.37 4.57
N ILE A 296 4.03 3.11 3.28
CA ILE A 296 3.45 1.88 2.76
C ILE A 296 4.54 1.10 2.03
N LYS A 297 4.65 -0.22 2.31
CA LYS A 297 5.65 -1.11 1.72
C LYS A 297 7.10 -0.69 1.98
N LYS A 298 7.39 -0.23 3.21
CA LYS A 298 8.74 0.20 3.61
C LYS A 298 9.85 -0.81 3.30
N LEU A 299 9.55 -2.10 3.50
CA LEU A 299 10.53 -3.17 3.34
C LEU A 299 10.63 -3.73 1.91
N PHE A 300 9.74 -3.33 1.00
CA PHE A 300 9.66 -3.83 -0.37
C PHE A 300 10.00 -2.71 -1.37
N ALA A 301 10.90 -2.98 -2.30
CA ALA A 301 11.45 -2.00 -3.25
C ALA A 301 11.85 -0.66 -2.60
N PRO A 302 12.79 -0.67 -1.63
CA PRO A 302 13.15 0.50 -0.83
C PRO A 302 13.80 1.66 -1.61
N GLU A 303 14.21 1.42 -2.86
CA GLU A 303 14.63 2.46 -3.82
C GLU A 303 13.51 3.46 -4.19
N LEU A 304 12.26 3.13 -3.91
CA LEU A 304 11.10 3.99 -4.16
C LEU A 304 10.21 4.05 -2.91
N ILE A 305 10.04 5.24 -2.37
CA ILE A 305 9.23 5.52 -1.19
C ILE A 305 7.79 5.78 -1.65
N THR A 306 6.84 5.14 -0.97
CA THR A 306 5.40 5.43 -1.12
C THR A 306 4.81 5.62 0.27
N GLY A 307 4.08 6.70 0.49
CA GLY A 307 3.50 6.96 1.80
C GLY A 307 2.47 8.07 1.78
N LEU A 308 1.58 8.03 2.76
CA LEU A 308 0.58 9.07 2.99
C LEU A 308 1.16 10.08 3.98
N ALA A 309 0.88 11.35 3.76
CA ALA A 309 1.28 12.42 4.66
C ALA A 309 0.24 13.51 4.69
N ARG A 310 0.53 14.59 5.41
CA ARG A 310 -0.24 15.82 5.32
C ARG A 310 0.66 17.00 5.00
N ILE A 311 0.15 17.95 4.22
CA ILE A 311 0.76 19.25 3.97
C ILE A 311 -0.31 20.29 4.27
N ASN A 312 -0.06 21.15 5.25
CA ASN A 312 -1.03 22.14 5.72
C ASN A 312 -2.38 21.51 6.12
N GLY A 313 -2.33 20.42 6.88
CA GLY A 313 -3.52 19.69 7.35
C GLY A 313 -4.20 18.81 6.29
N LYS A 314 -3.84 18.90 5.01
CA LYS A 314 -4.47 18.18 3.89
C LYS A 314 -3.72 16.90 3.54
N VAL A 315 -4.43 15.79 3.29
CA VAL A 315 -3.79 14.51 2.92
C VAL A 315 -3.10 14.62 1.56
N VAL A 316 -1.92 14.01 1.44
CA VAL A 316 -1.20 13.82 0.17
C VAL A 316 -0.58 12.43 0.12
N GLY A 317 -0.60 11.80 -1.05
CA GLY A 317 0.14 10.58 -1.36
C GLY A 317 1.48 10.94 -2.00
N ILE A 318 2.58 10.51 -1.40
CA ILE A 318 3.94 10.81 -1.84
C ILE A 318 4.53 9.60 -2.55
N ILE A 319 5.09 9.83 -3.74
CA ILE A 319 5.94 8.89 -4.47
C ILE A 319 7.30 9.55 -4.65
N ALA A 320 8.36 8.98 -4.07
CA ALA A 320 9.66 9.62 -4.06
C ALA A 320 10.79 8.61 -4.29
N ASN A 321 11.72 8.89 -5.20
CA ASN A 321 12.90 8.07 -5.37
C ASN A 321 13.81 8.19 -4.13
N GLN A 322 14.47 7.11 -3.73
CA GLN A 322 15.41 7.10 -2.61
C GLN A 322 16.85 6.94 -3.15
N PRO A 323 17.61 8.04 -3.34
CA PRO A 323 18.95 7.98 -3.92
C PRO A 323 19.95 7.16 -3.10
N ARG A 324 19.77 7.06 -1.78
CA ARG A 324 20.61 6.19 -0.92
C ARG A 324 20.45 4.69 -1.20
N VAL A 325 19.38 4.29 -1.86
CA VAL A 325 19.08 2.89 -2.15
C VAL A 325 19.09 2.69 -3.65
N LYS A 326 20.12 1.99 -4.15
CA LYS A 326 20.31 1.72 -5.60
C LYS A 326 20.25 2.98 -6.47
N GLY A 327 20.62 4.16 -5.94
CA GLY A 327 20.62 5.41 -6.69
C GLY A 327 19.23 5.93 -7.08
N GLY A 328 18.14 5.40 -6.50
CA GLY A 328 16.77 5.77 -6.86
C GLY A 328 16.26 5.19 -8.19
N VAL A 329 17.00 4.22 -8.77
CA VAL A 329 16.65 3.51 -10.02
C VAL A 329 15.36 2.71 -9.86
N LEU A 330 14.52 2.67 -10.89
CA LEU A 330 13.26 1.89 -10.89
C LEU A 330 13.46 0.45 -11.38
N PHE A 331 12.87 -0.52 -10.67
CA PHE A 331 12.82 -1.96 -10.96
C PHE A 331 11.37 -2.46 -11.15
N VAL A 332 11.21 -3.76 -11.43
CA VAL A 332 9.89 -4.42 -11.56
C VAL A 332 9.04 -4.21 -10.31
N ASP A 333 9.66 -4.41 -9.14
CA ASP A 333 8.99 -4.34 -7.83
C ASP A 333 8.59 -2.90 -7.47
N SER A 334 9.46 -1.92 -7.72
CA SER A 334 9.13 -0.52 -7.49
C SER A 334 8.02 -0.02 -8.42
N ALA A 335 7.97 -0.53 -9.65
CA ALA A 335 6.91 -0.18 -10.59
C ALA A 335 5.55 -0.72 -10.13
N ASP A 336 5.48 -1.97 -9.67
CA ASP A 336 4.26 -2.55 -9.10
C ASP A 336 3.85 -1.85 -7.79
N LYS A 337 4.82 -1.54 -6.91
CA LYS A 337 4.61 -0.78 -5.66
C LYS A 337 3.95 0.56 -5.93
N ALA A 338 4.52 1.36 -6.84
CA ALA A 338 3.98 2.67 -7.16
C ALA A 338 2.65 2.61 -7.92
N ALA A 339 2.48 1.67 -8.85
CA ALA A 339 1.22 1.51 -9.57
C ALA A 339 0.03 1.27 -8.63
N LYS A 340 0.19 0.34 -7.66
CA LYS A 340 -0.84 0.08 -6.64
C LYS A 340 -1.11 1.32 -5.77
N PHE A 341 -0.06 2.00 -5.32
CA PHE A 341 -0.20 3.17 -4.45
C PHE A 341 -0.89 4.36 -5.14
N ILE A 342 -0.57 4.61 -6.42
CA ILE A 342 -1.20 5.66 -7.22
C ILE A 342 -2.69 5.37 -7.42
N GLN A 343 -3.04 4.14 -7.79
CA GLN A 343 -4.44 3.72 -7.95
C GLN A 343 -5.23 3.86 -6.63
N LEU A 344 -4.60 3.51 -5.50
CA LEU A 344 -5.19 3.66 -4.18
C LEU A 344 -5.49 5.13 -3.87
N CYS A 345 -4.53 6.04 -4.09
CA CYS A 345 -4.73 7.46 -3.82
C CYS A 345 -5.81 8.06 -4.74
N ASP A 346 -5.76 7.73 -6.03
CA ASP A 346 -6.72 8.24 -7.02
C ASP A 346 -8.15 7.81 -6.70
N ALA A 347 -8.35 6.54 -6.32
CA ALA A 347 -9.68 6.00 -5.99
C ALA A 347 -10.35 6.70 -4.79
N PHE A 348 -9.58 7.33 -3.91
CA PHE A 348 -10.07 7.97 -2.68
C PHE A 348 -9.75 9.47 -2.61
N HIS A 349 -9.59 10.12 -3.77
CA HIS A 349 -9.39 11.57 -3.89
C HIS A 349 -8.16 12.13 -3.17
N ILE A 350 -7.12 11.32 -3.00
CA ILE A 350 -5.88 11.75 -2.36
C ILE A 350 -4.94 12.32 -3.44
N PRO A 351 -4.57 13.62 -3.37
CA PRO A 351 -3.59 14.22 -4.28
C PRO A 351 -2.25 13.49 -4.28
N LEU A 352 -1.56 13.49 -5.42
CA LEU A 352 -0.28 12.84 -5.62
C LEU A 352 0.85 13.88 -5.72
N LEU A 353 1.89 13.68 -4.92
CA LEU A 353 3.14 14.44 -4.97
C LEU A 353 4.29 13.50 -5.39
N PHE A 354 4.88 13.79 -6.55
CA PHE A 354 6.04 13.08 -7.06
C PHE A 354 7.30 13.87 -6.71
N LEU A 355 8.26 13.25 -6.01
CA LEU A 355 9.57 13.83 -5.73
C LEU A 355 10.64 13.06 -6.52
N ALA A 356 11.03 13.61 -7.67
CA ALA A 356 11.89 12.93 -8.63
C ALA A 356 13.38 13.19 -8.38
N ASP A 357 14.11 12.13 -8.04
CA ASP A 357 15.57 12.01 -8.21
C ASP A 357 15.88 10.63 -8.79
N VAL A 358 15.57 10.46 -10.07
CA VAL A 358 15.53 9.19 -10.79
C VAL A 358 16.48 9.20 -12.00
N PRO A 359 17.45 8.27 -12.05
CA PRO A 359 18.32 8.11 -13.21
C PRO A 359 17.68 7.29 -14.36
N GLY A 360 16.51 6.69 -14.12
CA GLY A 360 15.75 5.89 -15.08
C GLY A 360 15.29 4.54 -14.51
N PHE A 361 14.88 3.65 -15.41
CA PHE A 361 14.66 2.24 -15.10
C PHE A 361 15.96 1.45 -15.16
N MET A 362 16.05 0.39 -14.37
CA MET A 362 17.18 -0.54 -14.41
C MET A 362 17.27 -1.20 -15.79
N ILE A 363 18.50 -1.33 -16.30
CA ILE A 363 18.80 -2.04 -17.54
C ILE A 363 19.51 -3.35 -17.19
N GLY A 364 19.25 -4.41 -17.96
CA GLY A 364 20.04 -5.64 -17.93
C GLY A 364 19.20 -6.91 -18.03
N THR A 365 19.85 -8.01 -18.42
CA THR A 365 19.18 -9.27 -18.77
C THR A 365 18.25 -9.82 -17.70
N LYS A 366 18.55 -9.61 -16.41
CA LYS A 366 17.70 -10.09 -15.30
C LYS A 366 16.35 -9.36 -15.26
N VAL A 367 16.35 -8.03 -15.35
CA VAL A 367 15.12 -7.22 -15.31
C VAL A 367 14.33 -7.33 -16.61
N GLU A 368 15.01 -7.50 -17.74
CA GLU A 368 14.37 -7.79 -19.03
C GLU A 368 13.63 -9.14 -18.99
N ARG A 369 14.26 -10.20 -18.47
CA ARG A 369 13.61 -11.52 -18.30
C ARG A 369 12.45 -11.49 -17.30
N ALA A 370 12.50 -10.63 -16.30
CA ALA A 370 11.39 -10.41 -15.37
C ALA A 370 10.23 -9.61 -16.02
N GLY A 371 10.47 -8.97 -17.17
CA GLY A 371 9.48 -8.16 -17.89
C GLY A 371 9.41 -6.71 -17.42
N ILE A 372 10.55 -6.05 -17.17
CA ILE A 372 10.60 -4.65 -16.73
C ILE A 372 9.77 -3.70 -17.60
N ILE A 373 9.68 -3.95 -18.91
CA ILE A 373 8.85 -3.14 -19.82
C ILE A 373 7.38 -3.17 -19.42
N ARG A 374 6.78 -4.36 -19.21
CA ARG A 374 5.35 -4.47 -18.83
C ARG A 374 5.10 -3.99 -17.40
N HIS A 375 6.05 -4.16 -16.49
CA HIS A 375 5.95 -3.63 -15.13
C HIS A 375 6.06 -2.10 -15.09
N GLY A 376 7.04 -1.52 -15.78
CA GLY A 376 7.17 -0.07 -15.93
C GLY A 376 5.93 0.56 -16.60
N ALA A 377 5.34 -0.14 -17.57
CA ALA A 377 4.08 0.28 -18.19
C ALA A 377 2.90 0.30 -17.21
N LYS A 378 2.88 -0.52 -16.14
CA LYS A 378 1.85 -0.41 -15.08
C LYS A 378 1.97 0.91 -14.32
N LEU A 379 3.19 1.29 -13.93
CA LEU A 379 3.45 2.56 -13.26
C LEU A 379 3.03 3.73 -14.14
N ILE A 380 3.47 3.74 -15.40
CA ILE A 380 3.08 4.79 -16.35
C ILE A 380 1.56 4.81 -16.52
N ALA A 381 0.89 3.66 -16.72
CA ALA A 381 -0.55 3.63 -16.88
C ALA A 381 -1.33 4.12 -15.65
N ALA A 382 -0.90 3.73 -14.45
CA ALA A 382 -1.51 4.20 -13.20
C ALA A 382 -1.35 5.73 -13.06
N MET A 383 -0.14 6.23 -13.28
CA MET A 383 0.18 7.65 -13.20
C MET A 383 -0.56 8.50 -14.25
N SER A 384 -0.63 8.02 -15.50
CA SER A 384 -1.36 8.72 -16.57
C SER A 384 -2.88 8.72 -16.37
N SER A 385 -3.44 7.64 -15.82
CA SER A 385 -4.90 7.54 -15.63
C SER A 385 -5.41 8.18 -14.35
N ALA A 386 -4.52 8.58 -13.43
CA ALA A 386 -4.90 9.27 -12.21
C ALA A 386 -5.47 10.66 -12.50
N THR A 387 -6.64 10.92 -11.94
CA THR A 387 -7.47 12.13 -12.13
C THR A 387 -7.39 13.10 -10.96
N VAL A 388 -6.93 12.64 -9.79
CA VAL A 388 -6.59 13.51 -8.66
C VAL A 388 -5.55 14.57 -9.04
N PRO A 389 -5.40 15.64 -8.24
CA PRO A 389 -4.30 16.57 -8.42
C PRO A 389 -2.95 15.85 -8.37
N LYS A 390 -2.09 16.12 -9.35
CA LYS A 390 -0.74 15.59 -9.49
C LYS A 390 0.24 16.75 -9.53
N ILE A 391 1.16 16.82 -8.57
CA ILE A 391 2.28 17.76 -8.60
C ILE A 391 3.57 16.96 -8.74
N SER A 392 4.38 17.32 -9.74
CA SER A 392 5.71 16.74 -9.91
C SER A 392 6.76 17.75 -9.49
N VAL A 393 7.66 17.36 -8.60
CA VAL A 393 8.81 18.15 -8.18
C VAL A 393 10.07 17.43 -8.60
N ILE A 394 10.81 18.02 -9.53
CA ILE A 394 12.09 17.51 -9.99
C ILE A 394 13.17 18.06 -9.06
N ILE A 395 13.62 17.20 -8.14
CA ILE A 395 14.60 17.56 -7.10
C ILE A 395 15.99 17.66 -7.72
N ARG A 396 16.38 16.64 -8.49
CA ARG A 396 17.71 16.57 -9.10
C ARG A 396 17.69 15.79 -10.41
N LYS A 397 17.89 14.47 -10.43
CA LYS A 397 17.92 13.71 -11.69
C LYS A 397 16.49 13.38 -12.16
N ALA A 398 16.21 13.57 -13.44
CA ALA A 398 15.01 13.03 -14.08
C ALA A 398 15.34 12.62 -15.51
N TYR A 399 15.87 11.40 -15.66
CA TYR A 399 16.38 10.92 -16.94
C TYR A 399 15.48 9.91 -17.63
N GLY A 400 15.37 10.04 -18.94
CA GLY A 400 14.72 9.09 -19.84
C GLY A 400 13.34 8.67 -19.35
N ALA A 401 13.09 7.36 -19.31
CA ALA A 401 11.82 6.82 -18.82
C ALA A 401 11.56 7.06 -17.31
N GLY A 402 12.57 7.48 -16.54
CA GLY A 402 12.37 7.95 -15.17
C GLY A 402 11.52 9.22 -15.09
N LEU A 403 11.74 10.16 -16.02
CA LEU A 403 10.89 11.35 -16.17
C LEU A 403 9.43 10.94 -16.46
N TYR A 404 9.24 9.90 -17.28
CA TYR A 404 7.90 9.40 -17.60
C TYR A 404 7.21 8.82 -16.39
N ALA A 405 7.91 7.97 -15.64
CA ALA A 405 7.35 7.31 -14.45
C ALA A 405 7.00 8.29 -13.31
N MET A 406 7.75 9.38 -13.17
CA MET A 406 7.58 10.37 -12.09
C MET A 406 6.73 11.58 -12.49
N ALA A 407 5.74 11.37 -13.37
CA ALA A 407 4.79 12.38 -13.83
C ALA A 407 5.45 13.65 -14.39
N GLY A 408 6.46 13.49 -15.26
CA GLY A 408 7.06 14.60 -15.98
C GLY A 408 6.08 15.32 -16.92
N PRO A 409 6.50 16.42 -17.56
CA PRO A 409 5.61 17.37 -18.22
C PRO A 409 4.61 16.77 -19.23
N ALA A 410 5.06 15.80 -20.04
CA ALA A 410 4.22 15.16 -21.06
C ALA A 410 3.09 14.28 -20.49
N PHE A 411 3.09 14.02 -19.18
CA PHE A 411 2.06 13.24 -18.49
C PHE A 411 1.06 14.12 -17.73
N GLU A 412 1.01 15.40 -18.08
CA GLU A 412 0.04 16.38 -17.58
C GLU A 412 -0.10 16.34 -16.04
N PRO A 413 1.01 16.52 -15.29
CA PRO A 413 0.86 16.96 -13.91
C PRO A 413 0.13 18.31 -13.92
N ASP A 414 -0.67 18.59 -12.89
CA ASP A 414 -1.31 19.90 -12.75
C ASP A 414 -0.28 21.01 -12.54
N CYS A 415 0.90 20.65 -12.02
CA CYS A 415 2.07 21.50 -11.96
C CYS A 415 3.36 20.65 -11.94
N CYS A 416 4.32 20.98 -12.81
CA CYS A 416 5.68 20.46 -12.82
C CYS A 416 6.65 21.55 -12.33
N ILE A 417 7.15 21.38 -11.11
CA ILE A 417 8.11 22.25 -10.44
C ILE A 417 9.50 21.65 -10.56
N ALA A 418 10.51 22.47 -10.77
CA ALA A 418 11.91 22.06 -10.68
C ALA A 418 12.65 22.84 -9.58
N LEU A 419 13.59 22.18 -8.92
CA LEU A 419 14.61 22.87 -8.13
C LEU A 419 15.77 23.33 -9.03
N PRO A 420 16.59 24.31 -8.62
CA PRO A 420 17.76 24.73 -9.40
C PRO A 420 18.76 23.59 -9.70
N SER A 421 18.76 22.54 -8.88
CA SER A 421 19.56 21.32 -9.07
C SER A 421 18.99 20.33 -10.08
N ALA A 422 17.80 20.59 -10.63
CA ALA A 422 17.12 19.70 -11.55
C ALA A 422 17.90 19.50 -12.86
N GLN A 423 17.93 18.26 -13.32
CA GLN A 423 18.60 17.80 -14.52
C GLN A 423 17.66 16.87 -15.28
N ILE A 424 17.07 17.40 -16.34
CA ILE A 424 16.15 16.67 -17.20
C ILE A 424 16.87 16.36 -18.51
N ALA A 425 16.98 15.09 -18.85
CA ALA A 425 17.69 14.65 -20.06
C ALA A 425 17.19 13.28 -20.52
N VAL A 426 17.51 12.90 -21.76
CA VAL A 426 17.20 11.56 -22.28
C VAL A 426 17.97 10.47 -21.52
N MET A 427 19.21 10.77 -21.12
CA MET A 427 20.04 9.93 -20.27
C MET A 427 21.07 10.78 -19.52
N GLY A 428 21.68 10.23 -18.47
CA GLY A 428 22.71 10.94 -17.72
C GLY A 428 23.96 11.22 -18.57
N PRO A 429 24.74 12.27 -18.26
CA PRO A 429 25.88 12.70 -19.09
C PRO A 429 26.89 11.59 -19.38
N GLU A 430 27.22 10.78 -18.37
CA GLU A 430 28.16 9.67 -18.50
C GLU A 430 27.65 8.58 -19.45
N ALA A 431 26.35 8.23 -19.35
CA ALA A 431 25.73 7.26 -20.23
C ALA A 431 25.62 7.80 -21.67
N ALA A 432 25.28 9.08 -21.83
CA ALA A 432 25.16 9.74 -23.14
C ALA A 432 26.47 9.72 -23.90
N VAL A 433 27.56 10.15 -23.25
CA VAL A 433 28.86 10.26 -23.91
C VAL A 433 29.41 8.89 -24.27
N ASN A 434 29.29 7.91 -23.37
CA ASN A 434 29.72 6.55 -23.67
C ASN A 434 28.90 5.93 -24.81
N ALA A 435 27.58 6.16 -24.86
CA ALA A 435 26.74 5.62 -25.93
C ALA A 435 27.04 6.26 -27.30
N VAL A 436 27.14 7.59 -27.35
CA VAL A 436 27.32 8.35 -28.60
C VAL A 436 28.75 8.27 -29.13
N TYR A 437 29.75 8.31 -28.23
CA TYR A 437 31.15 8.40 -28.60
C TYR A 437 31.93 7.10 -28.37
N SER A 438 31.28 5.96 -28.07
CA SER A 438 31.93 4.67 -27.81
C SER A 438 33.04 4.34 -28.81
N ASN A 439 32.74 4.39 -30.11
CA ASN A 439 33.72 4.05 -31.15
C ASN A 439 34.94 4.98 -31.10
N LYS A 440 34.69 6.29 -30.98
CA LYS A 440 35.76 7.30 -30.91
C LYS A 440 36.60 7.18 -29.64
N ILE A 441 35.97 6.87 -28.50
CA ILE A 441 36.66 6.63 -27.23
C ILE A 441 37.58 5.40 -27.33
N ASN A 442 37.11 4.33 -28.00
CA ASN A 442 37.87 3.09 -28.19
C ASN A 442 39.03 3.26 -29.20
N GLU A 443 38.90 4.18 -30.16
CA GLU A 443 39.96 4.51 -31.12
C GLU A 443 41.13 5.29 -30.49
N ILE A 444 40.89 6.09 -29.43
CA ILE A 444 41.93 6.85 -28.74
C ILE A 444 42.83 5.89 -27.95
N GLN A 445 44.09 5.76 -28.34
CA GLN A 445 45.06 4.85 -27.72
C GLN A 445 45.69 5.41 -26.45
N ASP A 446 45.95 6.73 -26.41
CA ASP A 446 46.53 7.38 -25.24
C ASP A 446 45.50 7.49 -24.11
N PRO A 447 45.75 6.90 -22.93
CA PRO A 447 44.84 7.00 -21.79
C PRO A 447 44.56 8.44 -21.35
N ASN A 448 45.54 9.34 -21.44
CA ASN A 448 45.37 10.73 -21.02
C ASN A 448 44.47 11.50 -22.00
N GLU A 449 44.73 11.38 -23.30
CA GLU A 449 43.86 11.93 -24.35
C GLU A 449 42.43 11.38 -24.25
N ARG A 450 42.27 10.08 -23.97
CA ARG A 450 40.95 9.46 -23.81
C ARG A 450 40.18 10.07 -22.63
N LEU A 451 40.85 10.21 -21.49
CA LEU A 451 40.24 10.83 -20.29
C LEU A 451 39.86 12.28 -20.53
N GLN A 452 40.73 13.07 -21.18
CA GLN A 452 40.44 14.46 -21.53
C GLN A 452 39.26 14.56 -22.49
N PHE A 453 39.21 13.73 -23.53
CA PHE A 453 38.11 13.70 -24.49
C PHE A 453 36.77 13.36 -23.81
N VAL A 454 36.75 12.33 -22.97
CA VAL A 454 35.53 11.94 -22.22
C VAL A 454 35.10 13.05 -21.28
N SER A 455 36.03 13.63 -20.52
CA SER A 455 35.74 14.73 -19.60
C SER A 455 35.20 15.96 -20.32
N GLN A 456 35.78 16.33 -21.48
CA GLN A 456 35.29 17.42 -22.30
C GLN A 456 33.87 17.16 -22.79
N LYS A 457 33.59 15.96 -23.32
CA LYS A 457 32.25 15.61 -23.81
C LYS A 457 31.21 15.53 -22.69
N HIS A 458 31.59 15.11 -21.48
CA HIS A 458 30.70 15.19 -20.32
C HIS A 458 30.34 16.63 -19.99
N GLN A 459 31.31 17.54 -20.02
CA GLN A 459 31.08 18.96 -19.73
C GLN A 459 30.20 19.62 -20.79
N GLU A 460 30.49 19.40 -22.08
CA GLU A 460 29.66 19.89 -23.20
C GLU A 460 28.20 19.39 -23.07
N TYR A 461 28.00 18.10 -22.76
CA TYR A 461 26.65 17.56 -22.58
C TYR A 461 25.95 18.16 -21.35
N LYS A 462 26.68 18.37 -20.25
CA LYS A 462 26.14 18.97 -19.03
C LYS A 462 25.67 20.41 -19.24
N GLU A 463 26.38 21.18 -20.07
CA GLU A 463 25.98 22.55 -20.44
C GLU A 463 24.68 22.60 -21.26
N HIS A 464 24.30 21.51 -21.91
CA HIS A 464 23.00 21.39 -22.59
C HIS A 464 21.84 21.02 -21.66
N ILE A 465 22.13 20.59 -20.43
CA ILE A 465 21.12 20.31 -19.40
C ILE A 465 20.94 21.58 -18.56
N ASP A 466 20.13 22.49 -19.08
CA ASP A 466 19.83 23.77 -18.44
C ASP A 466 18.34 23.85 -18.09
N ILE A 467 18.03 23.84 -16.79
CA ILE A 467 16.66 23.90 -16.31
C ILE A 467 15.99 25.25 -16.62
N TYR A 468 16.74 26.35 -16.65
CA TYR A 468 16.18 27.66 -16.97
C TYR A 468 15.78 27.77 -18.44
N LYS A 469 16.53 27.11 -19.32
CA LYS A 469 16.13 26.96 -20.72
C LYS A 469 14.84 26.13 -20.86
N LEU A 470 14.70 25.05 -20.10
CA LEU A 470 13.46 24.27 -20.11
C LEU A 470 12.27 25.09 -19.57
N ALA A 471 12.49 25.87 -18.51
CA ALA A 471 11.48 26.78 -17.97
C ALA A 471 11.11 27.90 -18.95
N SER A 472 12.08 28.47 -19.69
CA SER A 472 11.79 29.52 -20.69
C SER A 472 10.97 29.01 -21.87
N GLU A 473 11.07 27.72 -22.17
CA GLU A 473 10.25 27.02 -23.17
C GLU A 473 8.93 26.48 -22.58
N MET A 474 8.61 26.82 -21.33
CA MET A 474 7.42 26.38 -20.60
C MET A 474 7.29 24.86 -20.49
N ILE A 475 8.42 24.15 -20.47
CA ILE A 475 8.44 22.68 -20.29
C ILE A 475 8.20 22.33 -18.81
N VAL A 476 8.70 23.15 -17.89
CA VAL A 476 8.35 23.12 -16.47
C VAL A 476 7.60 24.40 -16.13
N ASP A 477 6.67 24.33 -15.18
CA ASP A 477 5.81 25.47 -14.81
C ASP A 477 6.52 26.47 -13.91
N ASP A 478 7.50 26.02 -13.12
CA ASP A 478 8.20 26.86 -12.16
C ASP A 478 9.60 26.31 -11.81
N VAL A 479 10.52 27.21 -11.46
CA VAL A 479 11.82 26.89 -10.86
C VAL A 479 11.88 27.56 -9.50
N VAL A 480 11.82 26.74 -8.44
CA VAL A 480 11.56 27.20 -7.07
C VAL A 480 12.79 26.98 -6.20
N GLU A 481 13.12 27.96 -5.37
CA GLU A 481 14.16 27.80 -4.35
C GLU A 481 13.79 26.67 -3.38
N PRO A 482 14.72 25.79 -2.98
CA PRO A 482 14.41 24.65 -2.13
C PRO A 482 13.60 25.02 -0.88
N GLU A 483 13.92 26.14 -0.22
CA GLU A 483 13.27 26.51 1.05
C GLU A 483 11.87 27.11 0.87
N GLU A 484 11.52 27.61 -0.31
CA GLU A 484 10.15 28.06 -0.63
C GLU A 484 9.25 26.90 -1.08
N LEU A 485 9.81 25.73 -1.37
CA LEU A 485 9.09 24.60 -1.98
C LEU A 485 7.84 24.21 -1.20
N ARG A 486 7.91 24.10 0.14
CA ARG A 486 6.74 23.73 0.95
C ARG A 486 5.61 24.74 0.79
N LYS A 487 5.92 26.04 0.79
CA LYS A 487 4.92 27.10 0.64
C LYS A 487 4.27 27.03 -0.75
N VAL A 488 5.06 26.85 -1.80
CA VAL A 488 4.54 26.67 -3.16
C VAL A 488 3.65 25.42 -3.24
N LEU A 489 4.04 24.31 -2.62
CA LEU A 489 3.21 23.10 -2.57
C LEU A 489 1.87 23.35 -1.87
N ILE A 490 1.85 24.10 -0.76
CA ILE A 490 0.61 24.46 -0.06
C ILE A 490 -0.32 25.24 -0.98
N GLU A 491 0.21 26.25 -1.67
CA GLU A 491 -0.56 27.10 -2.58
C GLU A 491 -1.10 26.27 -3.77
N ARG A 492 -0.25 25.50 -4.44
CA ARG A 492 -0.62 24.68 -5.59
C ARG A 492 -1.64 23.59 -5.24
N LEU A 493 -1.41 22.83 -4.16
CA LEU A 493 -2.38 21.82 -3.70
C LEU A 493 -3.74 22.43 -3.37
N THR A 494 -3.75 23.64 -2.78
CA THR A 494 -4.99 24.37 -2.48
C THR A 494 -5.71 24.81 -3.76
N MET A 495 -4.99 25.29 -4.77
CA MET A 495 -5.59 25.73 -6.04
C MET A 495 -6.19 24.56 -6.84
N TYR A 496 -5.49 23.42 -6.89
CA TYR A 496 -5.95 22.26 -7.66
C TYR A 496 -6.97 21.39 -6.92
N GLN A 497 -7.32 21.70 -5.67
CA GLN A 497 -8.24 20.86 -4.88
C GLN A 497 -9.65 20.74 -5.49
N SER A 498 -10.07 21.69 -6.32
CA SER A 498 -11.37 21.68 -7.02
C SER A 498 -11.33 20.97 -8.37
N LYS A 499 -10.20 20.37 -8.75
CA LYS A 499 -10.07 19.60 -9.99
C LYS A 499 -11.11 18.49 -10.03
N GLU A 500 -11.82 18.42 -11.15
CA GLU A 500 -12.71 17.33 -11.51
C GLU A 500 -12.48 17.00 -12.99
N MET A 501 -12.20 15.74 -13.29
CA MET A 501 -11.82 15.32 -14.62
C MET A 501 -12.30 13.89 -14.87
N THR A 502 -12.87 13.66 -16.05
CA THR A 502 -13.07 12.30 -16.57
C THR A 502 -11.95 11.98 -17.55
N PHE A 503 -11.10 11.00 -17.22
CA PHE A 503 -9.96 10.63 -18.07
C PHE A 503 -10.39 10.01 -19.42
N SER A 504 -11.34 9.08 -19.42
CA SER A 504 -11.86 8.44 -20.65
C SER A 504 -13.21 7.74 -20.43
N HIS A 505 -13.99 7.53 -21.49
CA HIS A 505 -15.28 6.83 -21.44
C HIS A 505 -15.18 5.37 -21.94
N ARG A 506 -15.12 4.39 -21.03
CA ARG A 506 -15.10 2.95 -21.32
C ARG A 506 -15.45 2.12 -20.08
N LYS A 507 -15.72 0.81 -20.24
CA LYS A 507 -16.00 -0.11 -19.12
C LYS A 507 -14.83 -0.19 -18.12
N HIS A 508 -13.64 -0.44 -18.65
CA HIS A 508 -12.38 -0.41 -17.92
C HIS A 508 -11.23 -0.40 -18.95
N PRO A 509 -10.04 0.12 -18.59
CA PRO A 509 -8.83 -0.05 -19.40
C PRO A 509 -8.37 -1.51 -19.44
N VAL A 510 -7.42 -1.80 -20.34
CA VAL A 510 -6.66 -3.06 -20.41
C VAL A 510 -5.25 -2.77 -19.93
N TYR A 511 -5.03 -2.88 -18.63
CA TYR A 511 -3.72 -2.61 -18.04
C TYR A 511 -2.71 -3.73 -18.35
N PRO A 512 -1.41 -3.42 -18.46
CA PRO A 512 -0.35 -4.43 -18.42
C PRO A 512 -0.42 -5.25 -17.12
N VAL A 513 -0.12 -6.56 -17.18
CA VAL A 513 -0.13 -7.48 -16.03
C VAL A 513 1.24 -8.13 -15.85
#